data_AF-K3XWC0-F1
#
_entry.id   AF-K3XWC0-F1
#
_cell.length_a   1.000
_cell.length_b   1.000
_cell.length_c   1.000
_cell.angle_alpha   90.00
_cell.angle_beta   90.00
_cell.angle_gamma   90.00
#
_symmetry.space_group_name_H-M   'P 1'
#
loop_
_entity.id
_entity.type
_entity.pdbx_description
1 polymer ?
#
loop_
_entity_poly.entity_id
_entity_poly.type
_entity_poly.pdbx_seq_one_letter_code
_entity_poly.pdbx_strand_id
1 'polypeptide(L)'
;MASSTAYSRPSKPPGPVAGDRRGPRLAKELGRIEPKKLGIGLVAGCCLALLTYLSFARLFAIYSPVFDSSALVLKNAPPATTTVPATEAPPVQPKTEVEQKDVTDPEVDPNLANLPEATRKEELKEAPATKPAAAATEAKITCDENGVDEGFPYARPPVCELAGDIRISPKEKTMYFVNPSGAGPFDANGEKKIRPFARKDAFLLPGVVEVTIKSVSSAEAAPQCTRRHGVPVVVFSVAGYTDNFFHDNTDVLIPLFLTTAHLKGEVQLLITNFKPWWVHKFTPLLKKLSNYDVINFDKDEEVHCFRAGHLGMYRDRDLIISPHPTRNPHNYTMVDYNRFLRRAFGLPRDAPAVLGEETAAKPKMLIIERKGTRKLLNLREVSSMCEALGFAVTVAEAGADVRRFAERVNAADVLLAVHGAGLTNQIFLPTGAVLVQIVPWGKMDWMATNFYGQPARDMRLRYVEYYVSEEETTLKDKYPRDHYVFKDPMRIHGQGWPAIAEIIMKQDVMVNMTRFKPFLLKALDELQE
;
A
#
# COMPACT_ATOMS: atom_id res chain seq x y z
N MET A 1 3.29 -19.82 -71.55
CA MET A 1 2.79 -21.20 -71.29
C MET A 1 1.26 -21.15 -71.38
N ALA A 2 0.58 -22.25 -71.75
CA ALA A 2 -0.86 -22.30 -72.09
C ALA A 2 -1.78 -21.74 -70.97
N SER A 3 -2.91 -21.02 -71.20
CA SER A 3 -4.05 -21.17 -72.15
C SER A 3 -5.03 -22.29 -71.72
N SER A 4 -6.38 -22.23 -71.85
CA SER A 4 -7.38 -21.25 -72.37
C SER A 4 -8.82 -21.78 -72.10
N THR A 5 -10.01 -21.21 -72.39
CA THR A 5 -10.70 -19.86 -72.44
C THR A 5 -12.18 -20.12 -72.84
N ALA A 6 -13.23 -19.32 -72.58
CA ALA A 6 -13.41 -18.06 -71.86
C ALA A 6 -14.45 -18.22 -70.70
N TYR A 7 -15.61 -17.55 -70.50
CA TYR A 7 -16.49 -16.57 -71.19
C TYR A 7 -17.24 -15.70 -70.11
N SER A 8 -18.32 -14.95 -70.39
CA SER A 8 -18.44 -13.63 -71.04
C SER A 8 -19.88 -13.07 -70.88
N ARG A 9 -20.05 -11.72 -70.87
CA ARG A 9 -21.30 -10.93 -70.63
C ARG A 9 -21.98 -10.49 -71.97
N PRO A 10 -23.15 -9.78 -72.06
CA PRO A 10 -23.67 -8.60 -71.30
C PRO A 10 -25.02 -8.87 -70.54
N SER A 11 -26.15 -8.12 -70.43
CA SER A 11 -26.76 -6.90 -71.05
C SER A 11 -27.81 -6.18 -70.14
N LYS A 12 -28.37 -5.04 -70.59
CA LYS A 12 -29.47 -4.19 -70.01
C LYS A 12 -30.03 -3.26 -71.14
N PRO A 13 -31.15 -2.49 -71.04
CA PRO A 13 -32.30 -2.43 -70.12
C PRO A 13 -33.67 -2.63 -70.86
N PRO A 14 -34.84 -2.32 -70.23
CA PRO A 14 -35.46 -0.98 -70.38
C PRO A 14 -36.10 -0.42 -69.07
N GLY A 15 -36.96 0.62 -69.18
CA GLY A 15 -37.44 1.48 -68.08
C GLY A 15 -38.93 1.31 -67.63
N PRO A 16 -39.48 2.26 -66.84
CA PRO A 16 -40.68 2.07 -66.01
C PRO A 16 -41.99 2.73 -66.52
N VAL A 17 -43.13 2.21 -66.06
CA VAL A 17 -44.48 2.85 -66.11
C VAL A 17 -45.21 2.58 -64.78
N ALA A 18 -46.20 3.39 -64.40
CA ALA A 18 -46.78 3.43 -63.05
C ALA A 18 -48.33 3.41 -63.00
N GLY A 19 -48.87 3.18 -61.79
CA GLY A 19 -50.26 3.49 -61.39
C GLY A 19 -51.09 2.30 -60.90
N ASP A 20 -52.15 2.46 -60.09
CA ASP A 20 -52.57 3.56 -59.19
C ASP A 20 -53.67 3.01 -58.22
N ARG A 21 -53.97 3.73 -57.13
CA ARG A 21 -55.15 3.62 -56.22
C ARG A 21 -55.11 2.47 -55.18
N ARG A 22 -54.92 2.79 -53.87
CA ARG A 22 -55.87 3.34 -52.86
C ARG A 22 -56.94 2.29 -52.43
N GLY A 23 -57.30 2.11 -51.16
CA GLY A 23 -56.87 2.75 -49.89
C GLY A 23 -58.07 3.17 -49.02
N PRO A 24 -57.93 3.16 -47.68
CA PRO A 24 -58.21 4.37 -46.89
C PRO A 24 -57.09 4.61 -45.83
N ARG A 25 -56.70 5.82 -45.39
CA ARG A 25 -57.45 7.00 -44.88
C ARG A 25 -58.23 6.65 -43.60
N LEU A 26 -58.18 7.39 -42.48
CA LEU A 26 -57.63 8.69 -42.07
C LEU A 26 -57.45 8.61 -40.51
N ALA A 27 -56.67 9.40 -39.77
CA ALA A 27 -55.82 10.57 -40.03
C ALA A 27 -54.79 10.77 -38.88
N LYS A 28 -53.87 11.76 -39.02
CA LYS A 28 -53.50 12.80 -38.02
C LYS A 28 -53.13 12.40 -36.56
N GLU A 29 -52.06 12.90 -35.91
CA GLU A 29 -51.03 13.91 -36.24
C GLU A 29 -49.69 13.57 -35.57
N LEU A 30 -48.57 13.97 -36.18
CA LEU A 30 -47.45 14.61 -35.48
C LEU A 30 -46.52 15.29 -36.51
N GLY A 31 -46.38 16.62 -36.39
CA GLY A 31 -45.68 17.43 -37.37
C GLY A 31 -44.16 17.52 -37.15
N ARG A 32 -43.44 17.71 -38.27
CA ARG A 32 -42.05 18.20 -38.39
C ARG A 32 -41.43 18.79 -37.10
N ILE A 33 -40.43 18.11 -36.56
CA ILE A 33 -39.41 18.73 -35.69
C ILE A 33 -38.14 18.89 -36.53
N GLU A 34 -37.62 20.11 -36.63
CA GLU A 34 -36.41 20.40 -37.40
C GLU A 34 -35.14 19.90 -36.69
N PRO A 35 -34.16 19.33 -37.42
CA PRO A 35 -32.93 18.81 -36.81
C PRO A 35 -32.08 19.88 -36.11
N LYS A 36 -32.28 21.17 -36.44
CA LYS A 36 -31.56 22.31 -35.82
C LYS A 36 -31.81 22.48 -34.32
N LYS A 37 -32.88 21.91 -33.76
CA LYS A 37 -33.17 22.01 -32.31
C LYS A 37 -32.66 20.83 -31.48
N LEU A 38 -32.31 19.70 -32.10
CA LEU A 38 -31.88 18.49 -31.37
C LEU A 38 -30.51 18.68 -30.70
N GLY A 39 -29.57 19.35 -31.38
CA GLY A 39 -28.21 19.59 -30.86
C GLY A 39 -28.18 20.43 -29.59
N ILE A 40 -28.98 21.50 -29.51
CA ILE A 40 -29.04 22.37 -28.32
C ILE A 40 -29.68 21.60 -27.15
N GLY A 41 -30.73 20.82 -27.38
CA GLY A 41 -31.35 19.98 -26.35
C GLY A 41 -30.39 18.92 -25.79
N LEU A 42 -29.62 18.27 -26.66
CA LEU A 42 -28.61 17.29 -26.25
C LEU A 42 -27.47 17.94 -25.45
N VAL A 43 -26.93 19.06 -25.92
CA VAL A 43 -25.88 19.80 -25.20
C VAL A 43 -26.39 20.32 -23.85
N ALA A 44 -27.61 20.86 -23.79
CA ALA A 44 -28.22 21.27 -22.52
C ALA A 44 -28.42 20.09 -21.55
N GLY A 45 -28.83 18.92 -22.06
CA GLY A 45 -28.93 17.69 -21.27
C GLY A 45 -27.57 17.21 -20.74
N CYS A 46 -26.54 17.20 -21.57
CA CYS A 46 -25.17 16.87 -21.16
C CYS A 46 -24.61 17.88 -20.14
N CYS A 47 -24.86 19.17 -20.32
CA CYS A 47 -24.48 20.21 -19.36
C CYS A 47 -25.25 20.07 -18.04
N LEU A 48 -26.53 19.73 -18.05
CA LEU A 48 -27.30 19.42 -16.84
C LEU A 48 -26.77 18.19 -16.12
N ALA A 49 -26.43 17.12 -16.84
CA ALA A 49 -25.81 15.91 -16.27
C ALA A 49 -24.41 16.20 -15.69
N LEU A 50 -23.61 17.06 -16.34
CA LEU A 50 -22.33 17.53 -15.80
C LEU A 50 -22.51 18.41 -14.57
N LEU A 51 -23.49 19.31 -14.56
CA LEU A 51 -23.78 20.18 -13.43
C LEU A 51 -24.35 19.42 -12.22
N THR A 52 -25.20 18.40 -12.43
CA THR A 52 -25.63 17.52 -11.34
C THR A 52 -24.48 16.64 -10.86
N TYR A 53 -23.66 16.07 -11.75
CA TYR A 53 -22.47 15.30 -11.36
C TYR A 53 -21.47 16.14 -10.55
N LEU A 54 -21.17 17.37 -11.01
CA LEU A 54 -20.30 18.31 -10.29
C LEU A 54 -20.93 18.80 -8.97
N SER A 55 -22.26 18.90 -8.89
CA SER A 55 -22.97 19.25 -7.65
C SER A 55 -22.94 18.09 -6.65
N PHE A 56 -23.15 16.84 -7.09
CA PHE A 56 -22.97 15.67 -6.24
C PHE A 56 -21.51 15.49 -5.82
N ALA A 57 -20.54 15.69 -6.70
CA ALA A 57 -19.12 15.68 -6.35
C ALA A 57 -18.76 16.80 -5.34
N ARG A 58 -19.34 18.00 -5.49
CA ARG A 58 -19.26 19.08 -4.49
C ARG A 58 -19.91 18.66 -3.16
N LEU A 59 -21.09 18.03 -3.17
CA LEU A 59 -21.70 17.51 -1.94
C LEU A 59 -20.82 16.45 -1.28
N PHE A 60 -20.23 15.49 -2.01
CA PHE A 60 -19.31 14.51 -1.42
C PHE A 60 -18.01 15.14 -0.89
N ALA A 61 -17.52 16.24 -1.49
CA ALA A 61 -16.40 17.00 -0.96
C ALA A 61 -16.75 17.81 0.30
N ILE A 62 -17.98 18.36 0.37
CA ILE A 62 -18.47 19.21 1.48
C ILE A 62 -18.96 18.36 2.67
N TYR A 63 -19.64 17.25 2.42
CA TYR A 63 -20.09 16.28 3.44
C TYR A 63 -19.01 15.25 3.84
N SER A 64 -17.76 15.43 3.39
CA SER A 64 -16.62 14.76 4.00
C SER A 64 -16.19 15.55 5.25
N PRO A 65 -16.44 15.06 6.49
CA PRO A 65 -16.26 15.84 7.72
C PRO A 65 -14.79 16.19 8.02
N VAL A 66 -13.85 15.63 7.25
CA VAL A 66 -12.41 15.90 7.30
C VAL A 66 -12.08 17.35 6.94
N PHE A 67 -12.79 17.95 5.97
CA PHE A 67 -12.44 19.28 5.47
C PHE A 67 -12.97 20.42 6.34
N ASP A 68 -14.23 20.37 6.77
CA ASP A 68 -14.85 21.46 7.54
C ASP A 68 -14.25 21.58 8.96
N SER A 69 -13.96 20.43 9.59
CA SER A 69 -13.29 20.35 10.90
C SER A 69 -11.92 21.05 10.93
N SER A 70 -11.24 21.16 9.78
CA SER A 70 -9.91 21.77 9.67
C SER A 70 -9.95 23.31 9.79
N ALA A 71 -11.08 23.95 9.50
CA ALA A 71 -11.19 25.42 9.50
C ALA A 71 -11.42 26.03 10.89
N LEU A 72 -12.10 25.29 11.79
CA LEU A 72 -12.50 25.79 13.11
C LEU A 72 -11.38 25.74 14.17
N VAL A 73 -10.46 24.77 14.08
CA VAL A 73 -9.41 24.56 15.10
C VAL A 73 -8.26 25.58 14.99
N LEU A 74 -8.08 26.22 13.83
CA LEU A 74 -6.91 27.06 13.49
C LEU A 74 -6.75 28.36 14.31
N LYS A 75 -7.65 28.65 15.26
CA LYS A 75 -7.64 29.91 16.04
C LYS A 75 -7.05 29.82 17.45
N ASN A 76 -7.01 28.63 18.07
CA ASN A 76 -6.81 28.50 19.51
C ASN A 76 -5.74 27.44 19.89
N ALA A 77 -4.49 27.61 19.43
CA ALA A 77 -3.36 26.77 19.85
C ALA A 77 -2.09 27.62 20.10
N PRO A 78 -1.52 27.62 21.32
CA PRO A 78 -0.24 28.28 21.60
C PRO A 78 0.97 27.44 21.11
N PRO A 79 2.13 28.07 20.88
CA PRO A 79 3.32 27.37 20.38
C PRO A 79 3.96 26.47 21.46
N ALA A 80 4.36 25.26 21.07
CA ALA A 80 5.17 24.36 21.88
C ALA A 80 6.66 24.50 21.51
N THR A 81 7.51 24.72 22.50
CA THR A 81 8.97 24.89 22.32
C THR A 81 9.69 23.55 22.48
N THR A 82 10.44 23.11 21.48
CA THR A 82 11.30 21.90 21.60
C THR A 82 12.66 22.16 20.98
N THR A 83 13.69 22.27 21.81
CA THR A 83 15.10 22.35 21.39
C THR A 83 15.71 20.94 21.30
N VAL A 84 16.42 20.65 20.20
CA VAL A 84 17.11 19.36 20.00
C VAL A 84 18.62 19.60 20.10
N PRO A 85 19.35 18.88 20.98
CA PRO A 85 20.82 18.93 21.00
C PRO A 85 21.43 18.25 19.77
N ALA A 86 22.55 18.77 19.28
CA ALA A 86 23.38 18.06 18.32
C ALA A 86 24.36 17.12 19.05
N THR A 87 24.71 16.00 18.41
CA THR A 87 25.71 15.05 18.91
C THR A 87 26.72 14.76 17.80
N GLU A 88 28.01 14.89 18.11
CA GLU A 88 29.10 14.65 17.17
C GLU A 88 29.37 13.14 16.97
N ALA A 89 29.94 12.76 15.82
CA ALA A 89 30.32 11.39 15.51
C ALA A 89 31.84 11.17 15.71
N PRO A 90 32.28 10.07 16.36
CA PRO A 90 33.70 9.76 16.52
C PRO A 90 34.36 9.29 15.20
N PRO A 91 35.68 9.46 15.03
CA PRO A 91 36.36 9.24 13.76
C PRO A 91 36.72 7.78 13.46
N VAL A 92 36.85 7.46 12.16
CA VAL A 92 37.32 6.16 11.65
C VAL A 92 38.81 6.24 11.27
N GLN A 93 39.58 5.20 11.58
CA GLN A 93 40.95 4.98 11.10
C GLN A 93 41.18 3.49 10.72
N PRO A 94 42.21 3.16 9.91
CA PRO A 94 42.01 2.27 8.77
C PRO A 94 42.44 0.80 8.93
N LYS A 95 42.15 0.01 7.87
CA LYS A 95 42.55 -1.39 7.69
C LYS A 95 44.06 -1.55 7.53
N THR A 96 44.56 -2.74 7.88
CA THR A 96 45.87 -3.29 7.46
C THR A 96 45.64 -4.71 6.95
N GLU A 97 46.45 -5.17 5.99
CA GLU A 97 46.30 -6.47 5.33
C GLU A 97 47.33 -7.52 5.77
N VAL A 98 46.88 -8.79 5.74
CA VAL A 98 47.62 -10.05 5.50
C VAL A 98 48.93 -10.30 6.26
N GLU A 99 48.94 -11.41 7.02
CA GLU A 99 50.05 -12.37 6.94
C GLU A 99 49.48 -13.80 6.89
N GLN A 100 50.17 -14.72 6.21
CA GLN A 100 49.69 -16.07 5.86
C GLN A 100 50.65 -17.14 6.39
N LYS A 101 50.11 -18.22 6.97
CA LYS A 101 50.85 -19.47 7.23
C LYS A 101 49.92 -20.68 7.21
N ASP A 102 50.52 -21.85 7.10
CA ASP A 102 49.99 -23.02 6.36
C ASP A 102 50.13 -24.33 7.18
N VAL A 103 49.74 -25.46 6.57
CA VAL A 103 50.19 -26.85 6.77
C VAL A 103 49.16 -27.87 7.36
N THR A 104 48.74 -28.79 6.47
CA THR A 104 48.24 -30.19 6.62
C THR A 104 46.82 -30.56 7.09
N ASP A 105 46.11 -31.29 6.21
CA ASP A 105 45.15 -32.38 6.51
C ASP A 105 45.87 -33.69 6.94
N PRO A 106 45.14 -34.76 7.30
CA PRO A 106 45.06 -35.87 6.32
C PRO A 106 43.75 -36.68 6.24
N GLU A 107 43.34 -36.91 4.98
CA GLU A 107 42.82 -38.17 4.39
C GLU A 107 41.47 -38.82 4.79
N VAL A 108 41.03 -39.72 3.89
CA VAL A 108 39.71 -40.35 3.68
C VAL A 108 39.93 -41.89 3.71
N ASP A 109 38.98 -42.80 3.98
CA ASP A 109 37.98 -43.38 3.05
C ASP A 109 37.21 -44.57 3.75
N PRO A 110 36.54 -45.57 3.13
CA PRO A 110 35.07 -45.71 3.30
C PRO A 110 34.55 -47.11 3.69
N ASN A 111 33.23 -47.23 3.86
CA ASN A 111 32.31 -48.27 3.31
C ASN A 111 30.94 -48.20 4.02
N LEU A 112 29.87 -48.90 3.62
CA LEU A 112 29.15 -49.04 2.33
C LEU A 112 27.90 -49.91 2.62
N ALA A 113 26.75 -49.54 2.03
CA ALA A 113 25.45 -50.25 1.95
C ALA A 113 25.22 -51.62 2.67
N ASN A 114 24.06 -51.77 3.34
CA ASN A 114 22.90 -52.47 2.75
C ASN A 114 21.59 -52.39 3.59
N LEU A 115 20.47 -52.79 2.96
CA LEU A 115 19.10 -52.86 3.50
C LEU A 115 18.83 -54.22 4.22
N PRO A 116 17.71 -54.38 4.94
CA PRO A 116 16.50 -54.91 4.28
C PRO A 116 15.15 -54.32 4.77
N GLU A 117 14.09 -54.55 3.97
CA GLU A 117 12.68 -54.36 4.36
C GLU A 117 12.13 -55.56 5.17
N ALA A 118 11.01 -55.40 5.89
CA ALA A 118 9.89 -56.37 5.87
C ALA A 118 8.62 -55.93 6.65
N THR A 119 7.45 -56.19 6.02
CA THR A 119 6.13 -56.54 6.60
C THR A 119 5.40 -55.62 7.60
N ARG A 120 4.12 -55.34 7.26
CA ARG A 120 3.05 -54.98 8.21
C ARG A 120 2.62 -56.20 9.04
N LYS A 121 2.10 -55.95 10.25
CA LYS A 121 0.94 -56.67 10.79
C LYS A 121 -0.05 -55.68 11.36
N GLU A 122 -1.33 -55.95 11.19
CA GLU A 122 -2.44 -55.22 11.82
C GLU A 122 -2.88 -55.99 13.06
N GLU A 123 -3.05 -55.31 14.19
CA GLU A 123 -3.87 -55.79 15.30
C GLU A 123 -4.83 -54.67 15.70
N LEU A 124 -6.13 -54.91 15.60
CA LEU A 124 -7.14 -54.00 16.14
C LEU A 124 -7.20 -54.17 17.65
N LYS A 125 -7.13 -53.06 18.39
CA LYS A 125 -7.66 -52.96 19.75
C LYS A 125 -8.52 -51.71 19.82
N GLU A 126 -9.79 -51.90 20.19
CA GLU A 126 -10.74 -50.81 20.37
C GLU A 126 -10.31 -49.91 21.54
N ALA A 127 -10.44 -48.60 21.35
CA ALA A 127 -10.28 -47.60 22.41
C ALA A 127 -11.64 -46.91 22.65
N PRO A 128 -12.06 -46.64 23.90
CA PRO A 128 -13.40 -46.10 24.16
C PRO A 128 -13.63 -44.71 23.56
N ALA A 129 -14.86 -44.45 23.11
CA ALA A 129 -15.25 -43.16 22.52
C ALA A 129 -15.37 -42.04 23.57
N THR A 130 -14.25 -41.43 23.96
CA THR A 130 -14.23 -40.16 24.72
C THR A 130 -14.38 -38.96 23.79
N LYS A 131 -15.42 -38.15 24.00
CA LYS A 131 -15.58 -36.85 23.34
C LYS A 131 -14.39 -35.95 23.72
N PRO A 132 -13.76 -35.22 22.77
CA PRO A 132 -12.83 -34.15 23.11
C PRO A 132 -13.63 -32.98 23.72
N ALA A 133 -13.72 -32.95 25.05
CA ALA A 133 -14.06 -31.73 25.75
C ALA A 133 -12.95 -30.71 25.46
N ALA A 134 -13.27 -29.66 24.70
CA ALA A 134 -12.30 -28.65 24.32
C ALA A 134 -11.72 -28.00 25.59
N ALA A 135 -10.41 -28.19 25.81
CA ALA A 135 -9.72 -27.65 26.97
C ALA A 135 -9.97 -26.14 27.07
N ALA A 136 -10.41 -25.68 28.25
CA ALA A 136 -10.69 -24.28 28.47
C ALA A 136 -9.38 -23.49 28.43
N THR A 137 -9.14 -22.79 27.33
CA THR A 137 -8.00 -21.87 27.18
C THR A 137 -8.08 -20.83 28.30
N GLU A 138 -7.01 -20.72 29.08
CA GLU A 138 -6.91 -19.74 30.17
C GLU A 138 -7.06 -18.31 29.63
N ALA A 139 -7.81 -17.48 30.36
CA ALA A 139 -8.10 -16.11 29.95
C ALA A 139 -6.86 -15.23 30.12
N LYS A 140 -6.14 -14.97 29.02
CA LYS A 140 -4.96 -14.10 28.97
C LYS A 140 -5.20 -12.91 28.05
N ILE A 141 -4.83 -11.72 28.53
CA ILE A 141 -4.70 -10.50 27.73
C ILE A 141 -3.27 -9.96 27.87
N THR A 142 -2.72 -9.37 26.81
CA THR A 142 -1.44 -8.65 26.81
C THR A 142 -1.55 -7.49 25.84
N CYS A 143 -1.02 -6.32 26.21
CA CYS A 143 -1.10 -5.13 25.37
C CYS A 143 0.26 -4.43 25.33
N ASP A 144 0.75 -4.11 24.13
CA ASP A 144 1.88 -3.19 23.98
C ASP A 144 1.33 -1.76 23.91
N GLU A 145 1.64 -0.96 24.93
CA GLU A 145 1.25 0.45 25.04
C GLU A 145 2.45 1.41 24.88
N ASN A 146 3.63 0.89 24.51
CA ASN A 146 4.88 1.67 24.38
C ASN A 146 4.81 2.61 23.16
N GLY A 147 4.13 3.74 23.35
CA GLY A 147 3.80 4.71 22.31
C GLY A 147 4.90 5.72 21.98
N VAL A 148 6.16 5.45 22.30
CA VAL A 148 7.34 6.23 21.87
C VAL A 148 8.45 5.23 21.53
N ASP A 149 9.01 5.35 20.33
CA ASP A 149 10.13 4.53 19.88
C ASP A 149 11.41 5.37 19.87
N GLU A 150 12.54 4.80 20.28
CA GLU A 150 13.84 5.46 20.19
C GLU A 150 14.19 5.81 18.73
N GLY A 151 14.61 7.06 18.51
CA GLY A 151 15.10 7.53 17.21
C GLY A 151 14.02 7.76 16.13
N PHE A 152 12.72 7.67 16.41
CA PHE A 152 11.67 7.93 15.41
C PHE A 152 10.49 8.77 15.94
N PRO A 153 9.98 9.77 15.19
CA PRO A 153 9.07 10.78 15.74
C PRO A 153 7.59 10.35 15.84
N TYR A 154 7.22 9.18 15.33
CA TYR A 154 5.82 8.73 15.30
C TYR A 154 5.51 7.79 16.45
N ALA A 155 4.60 8.22 17.33
CA ALA A 155 4.08 7.41 18.41
C ALA A 155 3.36 6.15 17.87
N ARG A 156 3.66 4.98 18.44
CA ARG A 156 2.94 3.75 18.13
C ARG A 156 1.56 3.71 18.82
N PRO A 157 0.50 3.23 18.14
CA PRO A 157 -0.79 2.97 18.78
C PRO A 157 -0.71 1.73 19.69
N PRO A 158 -1.59 1.62 20.69
CA PRO A 158 -1.69 0.40 21.47
C PRO A 158 -2.25 -0.74 20.63
N VAL A 159 -1.71 -1.95 20.81
CA VAL A 159 -2.25 -3.21 20.28
C VAL A 159 -2.43 -4.19 21.44
N CYS A 160 -3.54 -4.92 21.45
CA CYS A 160 -3.82 -5.95 22.44
C CYS A 160 -4.03 -7.31 21.79
N GLU A 161 -3.39 -8.32 22.37
CA GLU A 161 -3.58 -9.75 22.12
C GLU A 161 -4.45 -10.36 23.23
N LEU A 162 -5.40 -11.22 22.85
CA LEU A 162 -6.33 -11.88 23.76
C LEU A 162 -6.41 -13.38 23.43
N ALA A 163 -6.50 -14.21 24.46
CA ALA A 163 -6.81 -15.65 24.38
C ALA A 163 -7.82 -16.01 25.49
N GLY A 164 -8.89 -16.74 25.16
CA GLY A 164 -10.02 -17.01 26.08
C GLY A 164 -11.36 -17.10 25.34
N ASP A 165 -12.49 -16.91 26.00
CA ASP A 165 -13.78 -16.68 25.33
C ASP A 165 -13.92 -15.18 25.00
N ILE A 166 -13.83 -14.87 23.71
CA ILE A 166 -13.84 -13.52 23.15
C ILE A 166 -15.12 -13.38 22.32
N ARG A 167 -15.90 -12.33 22.57
CA ARG A 167 -17.16 -12.07 21.84
C ARG A 167 -17.21 -10.64 21.35
N ILE A 168 -17.19 -10.46 20.04
CA ILE A 168 -17.22 -9.13 19.42
C ILE A 168 -18.65 -8.80 19.03
N SER A 169 -19.14 -7.67 19.52
CA SER A 169 -20.39 -7.03 19.16
C SER A 169 -20.08 -5.74 18.40
N PRO A 170 -20.11 -5.73 17.05
CA PRO A 170 -19.75 -4.56 16.26
C PRO A 170 -20.74 -3.41 16.46
N LYS A 171 -22.03 -3.75 16.63
CA LYS A 171 -23.13 -2.85 17.01
C LYS A 171 -22.87 -2.07 18.31
N GLU A 172 -22.30 -2.72 19.33
CA GLU A 172 -21.91 -2.09 20.60
C GLU A 172 -20.46 -1.59 20.59
N LYS A 173 -19.75 -1.75 19.46
CA LYS A 173 -18.31 -1.47 19.29
C LYS A 173 -17.43 -2.08 20.38
N THR A 174 -17.83 -3.26 20.87
CA THR A 174 -17.29 -3.85 22.09
C THR A 174 -16.83 -5.29 21.88
N MET A 175 -15.61 -5.58 22.32
CA MET A 175 -14.96 -6.88 22.39
C MET A 175 -15.04 -7.38 23.83
N TYR A 176 -16.10 -8.12 24.14
CA TYR A 176 -16.28 -8.74 25.44
C TYR A 176 -15.25 -9.85 25.63
N PHE A 177 -14.62 -9.89 26.80
CA PHE A 177 -13.60 -10.86 27.15
C PHE A 177 -13.97 -11.52 28.47
N VAL A 178 -14.28 -12.82 28.43
CA VAL A 178 -14.66 -13.57 29.64
C VAL A 178 -13.41 -13.88 30.44
N ASN A 179 -13.25 -13.15 31.54
CA ASN A 179 -12.09 -13.13 32.39
C ASN A 179 -12.53 -13.12 33.87
N PRO A 180 -12.77 -14.30 34.47
CA PRO A 180 -13.23 -14.42 35.86
C PRO A 180 -12.27 -13.82 36.89
N SER A 181 -10.98 -13.66 36.54
CA SER A 181 -9.97 -13.07 37.43
C SER A 181 -10.04 -11.54 37.50
N GLY A 182 -10.64 -10.87 36.51
CA GLY A 182 -10.56 -9.42 36.32
C GLY A 182 -9.16 -8.89 35.95
N ALA A 183 -8.11 -9.73 35.95
CA ALA A 183 -6.75 -9.30 35.72
C ALA A 183 -6.50 -8.88 34.26
N GLY A 184 -5.79 -7.76 34.09
CA GLY A 184 -5.43 -7.21 32.78
C GLY A 184 -5.30 -5.69 32.81
N PRO A 185 -4.91 -5.06 31.70
CA PRO A 185 -4.65 -3.62 31.63
C PRO A 185 -5.94 -2.80 31.42
N PHE A 186 -6.93 -3.02 32.29
CA PHE A 186 -8.27 -2.41 32.26
C PHE A 186 -8.39 -1.20 33.21
N ASP A 187 -9.40 -0.36 32.98
CA ASP A 187 -9.79 0.72 33.89
C ASP A 187 -10.66 0.22 35.07
N ALA A 188 -11.10 1.13 35.93
CA ALA A 188 -11.96 0.83 37.09
C ALA A 188 -13.35 0.27 36.73
N ASN A 189 -13.75 0.30 35.45
CA ASN A 189 -15.00 -0.27 34.94
C ASN A 189 -14.79 -1.65 34.27
N GLY A 190 -13.56 -2.15 34.26
CA GLY A 190 -13.17 -3.35 33.49
C GLY A 190 -13.05 -3.09 31.98
N GLU A 191 -12.91 -1.83 31.54
CA GLU A 191 -12.85 -1.45 30.13
C GLU A 191 -11.43 -1.03 29.69
N LYS A 192 -11.11 -1.24 28.41
CA LYS A 192 -9.93 -0.68 27.74
C LYS A 192 -10.29 -0.21 26.34
N LYS A 193 -10.00 1.04 25.99
CA LYS A 193 -10.49 1.67 24.75
C LYS A 193 -9.36 1.91 23.77
N ILE A 194 -9.51 1.40 22.55
CA ILE A 194 -8.46 1.40 21.52
C ILE A 194 -9.03 1.89 20.20
N ARG A 195 -8.27 2.75 19.52
CA ARG A 195 -8.47 3.13 18.11
C ARG A 195 -7.56 2.23 17.26
N PRO A 196 -8.05 1.18 16.58
CA PRO A 196 -7.21 0.11 16.04
C PRO A 196 -6.65 0.47 14.65
N PHE A 197 -6.12 1.69 14.50
CA PHE A 197 -5.45 2.19 13.31
C PHE A 197 -3.94 2.28 13.58
N ALA A 198 -3.07 1.89 12.64
CA ALA A 198 -1.64 1.69 12.92
C ALA A 198 -0.84 2.99 13.15
N ARG A 199 -1.43 4.18 12.97
CA ARG A 199 -0.76 5.48 13.14
C ARG A 199 -1.47 6.35 14.19
N LYS A 200 -0.71 6.89 15.14
CA LYS A 200 -1.21 7.66 16.31
C LYS A 200 -1.07 9.19 16.15
N ASP A 201 -1.27 9.70 14.94
CA ASP A 201 -1.22 11.15 14.67
C ASP A 201 -2.45 11.84 15.29
N ALA A 202 -2.24 12.80 16.19
CA ALA A 202 -3.30 13.31 17.08
C ALA A 202 -4.54 13.88 16.35
N PHE A 203 -4.36 14.50 15.18
CA PHE A 203 -5.44 15.05 14.36
C PHE A 203 -6.23 13.98 13.57
N LEU A 204 -5.70 12.75 13.41
CA LEU A 204 -6.43 11.64 12.80
C LEU A 204 -7.34 10.93 13.80
N LEU A 205 -6.95 10.86 15.08
CA LEU A 205 -7.64 10.09 16.11
C LEU A 205 -9.15 10.38 16.26
N PRO A 206 -9.65 11.62 16.12
CA PRO A 206 -11.10 11.88 16.15
C PRO A 206 -11.90 11.18 15.05
N GLY A 207 -11.26 10.85 13.91
CA GLY A 207 -11.88 10.14 12.79
C GLY A 207 -11.77 8.60 12.87
N VAL A 208 -11.02 8.05 13.82
CA VAL A 208 -10.87 6.59 13.99
C VAL A 208 -11.96 6.08 14.94
N VAL A 209 -12.66 5.02 14.54
CA VAL A 209 -13.59 4.30 15.41
C VAL A 209 -12.83 3.72 16.60
N GLU A 210 -13.23 4.15 17.80
CA GLU A 210 -12.80 3.56 19.06
C GLU A 210 -13.60 2.28 19.34
N VAL A 211 -12.92 1.24 19.80
CA VAL A 211 -13.45 -0.07 20.17
C VAL A 211 -13.08 -0.36 21.62
N THR A 212 -14.04 -0.82 22.40
CA THR A 212 -13.86 -1.14 23.83
C THR A 212 -13.59 -2.63 24.01
N ILE A 213 -12.48 -3.02 24.62
CA ILE A 213 -12.36 -4.34 25.25
C ILE A 213 -13.06 -4.25 26.61
N LYS A 214 -13.97 -5.18 26.91
CA LYS A 214 -14.70 -5.20 28.19
C LYS A 214 -14.52 -6.55 28.89
N SER A 215 -13.80 -6.52 30.00
CA SER A 215 -13.62 -7.67 30.88
C SER A 215 -14.94 -8.00 31.58
N VAL A 216 -15.39 -9.26 31.53
CA VAL A 216 -16.59 -9.73 32.24
C VAL A 216 -16.30 -11.02 33.01
N SER A 217 -16.96 -11.21 34.16
CA SER A 217 -16.66 -12.29 35.10
C SER A 217 -17.14 -13.68 34.64
N SER A 218 -18.13 -13.76 33.74
CA SER A 218 -18.69 -15.04 33.27
C SER A 218 -19.21 -15.00 31.84
N ALA A 219 -19.54 -16.18 31.30
CA ALA A 219 -20.06 -16.38 29.96
C ALA A 219 -21.48 -15.81 29.74
N GLU A 220 -22.21 -15.57 30.82
CA GLU A 220 -23.58 -15.07 30.86
C GLU A 220 -23.62 -13.53 30.90
N ALA A 221 -22.53 -12.90 31.36
CA ALA A 221 -22.34 -11.45 31.39
C ALA A 221 -21.84 -10.87 30.04
N ALA A 222 -21.56 -11.73 29.05
CA ALA A 222 -21.27 -11.36 27.66
C ALA A 222 -22.47 -11.69 26.75
N PRO A 223 -22.68 -10.96 25.63
CA PRO A 223 -23.74 -11.26 24.68
C PRO A 223 -23.62 -12.68 24.09
N GLN A 224 -24.75 -13.25 23.68
CA GLN A 224 -24.81 -14.61 23.13
C GLN A 224 -24.26 -14.66 21.70
N CYS A 225 -23.45 -15.68 21.41
CA CYS A 225 -22.84 -15.89 20.10
C CYS A 225 -23.88 -16.20 19.02
N THR A 226 -24.03 -15.33 18.02
CA THR A 226 -24.78 -15.66 16.80
C THR A 226 -23.88 -16.36 15.77
N ARG A 227 -22.57 -16.04 15.76
CA ARG A 227 -21.53 -16.79 15.03
C ARG A 227 -20.45 -17.28 15.98
N ARG A 228 -19.88 -18.44 15.64
CA ARG A 228 -18.68 -19.00 16.30
C ARG A 228 -17.66 -19.30 15.22
N HIS A 229 -16.42 -18.85 15.44
CA HIS A 229 -15.30 -19.00 14.52
C HIS A 229 -14.25 -19.94 15.11
N GLY A 230 -13.67 -20.81 14.29
CA GLY A 230 -12.60 -21.73 14.69
C GLY A 230 -11.19 -21.12 14.66
N VAL A 231 -11.07 -19.91 14.11
CA VAL A 231 -9.81 -19.19 13.87
C VAL A 231 -9.69 -17.96 14.77
N PRO A 232 -8.48 -17.40 14.98
CA PRO A 232 -8.31 -16.09 15.60
C PRO A 232 -8.93 -14.95 14.77
N VAL A 233 -9.12 -13.80 15.41
CA VAL A 233 -9.58 -12.55 14.78
C VAL A 233 -8.51 -11.45 14.78
N VAL A 234 -8.54 -10.56 13.79
CA VAL A 234 -7.87 -9.25 13.85
C VAL A 234 -8.91 -8.16 13.57
N VAL A 235 -9.10 -7.27 14.54
CA VAL A 235 -9.95 -6.07 14.43
C VAL A 235 -9.05 -4.87 14.16
N PHE A 236 -9.19 -4.25 12.98
CA PHE A 236 -8.37 -3.11 12.57
C PHE A 236 -9.19 -2.05 11.82
N SER A 237 -8.62 -0.86 11.68
CA SER A 237 -9.28 0.29 11.07
C SER A 237 -8.66 0.67 9.72
N VAL A 238 -9.49 1.08 8.75
CA VAL A 238 -9.07 1.76 7.51
C VAL A 238 -9.47 3.24 7.51
N ALA A 239 -9.30 3.89 8.67
CA ALA A 239 -9.44 5.33 8.85
C ALA A 239 -8.25 6.12 8.26
N GLY A 240 -8.10 7.37 8.71
CA GLY A 240 -6.92 8.20 8.48
C GLY A 240 -6.64 8.45 7.00
N TYR A 241 -5.36 8.37 6.63
CA TYR A 241 -4.84 8.72 5.31
C TYR A 241 -5.05 7.65 4.20
N THR A 242 -5.74 6.55 4.49
CA THR A 242 -6.00 5.49 3.49
C THR A 242 -6.87 5.98 2.33
N ASP A 243 -6.46 5.60 1.12
CA ASP A 243 -6.65 6.22 -0.22
C ASP A 243 -5.28 6.62 -0.80
N ASN A 244 -4.43 7.27 0.00
CA ASN A 244 -3.04 7.53 -0.37
C ASN A 244 -2.23 6.23 -0.31
N PHE A 245 -1.65 5.82 -1.44
CA PHE A 245 -0.97 4.53 -1.59
C PHE A 245 0.25 4.31 -0.67
N PHE A 246 0.89 5.38 -0.16
CA PHE A 246 1.88 5.26 0.90
C PHE A 246 1.22 4.76 2.19
N HIS A 247 0.21 5.47 2.67
CA HIS A 247 -0.51 5.16 3.91
C HIS A 247 -1.32 3.87 3.84
N ASP A 248 -1.85 3.50 2.67
CA ASP A 248 -2.44 2.17 2.45
C ASP A 248 -1.44 1.05 2.81
N ASN A 249 -0.15 1.23 2.50
CA ASN A 249 0.90 0.27 2.85
C ASN A 249 1.41 0.43 4.29
N THR A 250 1.82 1.64 4.68
CA THR A 250 2.49 1.89 5.98
C THR A 250 1.56 1.81 7.18
N ASP A 251 0.29 2.17 6.99
CA ASP A 251 -0.68 2.33 8.09
C ASP A 251 -1.71 1.18 8.13
N VAL A 252 -1.72 0.30 7.11
CA VAL A 252 -2.60 -0.88 7.06
C VAL A 252 -1.90 -2.14 6.55
N LEU A 253 -1.47 -2.21 5.29
CA LEU A 253 -1.12 -3.52 4.68
C LEU A 253 0.15 -4.17 5.27
N ILE A 254 1.19 -3.39 5.57
CA ILE A 254 2.39 -3.90 6.28
C ILE A 254 2.02 -4.27 7.74
N PRO A 255 1.38 -3.41 8.54
CA PRO A 255 0.88 -3.78 9.87
C PRO A 255 0.02 -5.06 9.89
N LEU A 256 -0.90 -5.19 8.94
CA LEU A 256 -1.77 -6.36 8.81
C LEU A 256 -0.95 -7.61 8.47
N PHE A 257 0.00 -7.52 7.55
CA PHE A 257 0.92 -8.62 7.22
C PHE A 257 1.73 -9.07 8.46
N LEU A 258 2.32 -8.15 9.22
CA LEU A 258 3.03 -8.47 10.47
C LEU A 258 2.14 -9.21 11.47
N THR A 259 0.88 -8.79 11.59
CA THR A 259 -0.10 -9.35 12.53
C THR A 259 -0.69 -10.69 12.07
N THR A 260 -0.73 -10.99 10.76
CA THR A 260 -1.51 -12.13 10.22
C THR A 260 -0.69 -13.17 9.44
N ALA A 261 0.50 -12.85 8.93
CA ALA A 261 1.22 -13.76 8.03
C ALA A 261 1.57 -15.12 8.66
N HIS A 262 1.72 -15.19 9.98
CA HIS A 262 2.01 -16.43 10.69
C HIS A 262 0.81 -17.40 10.74
N LEU A 263 -0.41 -16.87 10.54
CA LEU A 263 -1.69 -17.59 10.56
C LEU A 263 -2.03 -18.25 9.22
N LYS A 264 -1.29 -17.96 8.14
CA LYS A 264 -1.34 -18.65 6.84
C LYS A 264 -2.72 -18.69 6.16
N GLY A 265 -3.60 -17.75 6.48
CA GLY A 265 -5.00 -17.69 6.01
C GLY A 265 -6.04 -18.01 7.09
N GLU A 266 -5.65 -18.69 8.16
CA GLU A 266 -6.53 -19.08 9.27
C GLU A 266 -6.74 -17.93 10.26
N VAL A 267 -7.38 -16.86 9.78
CA VAL A 267 -7.70 -15.65 10.55
C VAL A 267 -8.93 -14.96 9.99
N GLN A 268 -9.85 -14.54 10.85
CA GLN A 268 -10.99 -13.70 10.45
C GLN A 268 -10.61 -12.21 10.54
N LEU A 269 -10.92 -11.44 9.50
CA LEU A 269 -10.67 -10.01 9.45
C LEU A 269 -11.96 -9.22 9.69
N LEU A 270 -11.93 -8.30 10.66
CA LEU A 270 -13.01 -7.34 10.96
C LEU A 270 -12.46 -5.92 10.75
N ILE A 271 -13.08 -5.14 9.85
CA ILE A 271 -12.61 -3.78 9.51
C ILE A 271 -13.57 -2.72 10.03
N THR A 272 -13.06 -1.80 10.85
CA THR A 272 -13.70 -0.54 11.26
C THR A 272 -13.36 0.60 10.30
N ASN A 273 -14.17 1.67 10.28
CA ASN A 273 -14.08 2.76 9.30
C ASN A 273 -14.17 2.22 7.85
N PHE A 274 -15.06 1.26 7.61
CA PHE A 274 -15.07 0.39 6.44
C PHE A 274 -15.27 1.14 5.12
N LYS A 275 -14.27 1.04 4.24
CA LYS A 275 -14.27 1.61 2.89
C LYS A 275 -14.46 0.49 1.85
N PRO A 276 -15.66 0.29 1.25
CA PRO A 276 -15.89 -0.81 0.31
C PRO A 276 -14.96 -0.79 -0.91
N TRP A 277 -14.65 0.41 -1.41
CA TRP A 277 -13.70 0.60 -2.52
C TRP A 277 -12.26 0.22 -2.14
N TRP A 278 -11.87 0.37 -0.86
CA TRP A 278 -10.54 0.02 -0.36
C TRP A 278 -10.39 -1.49 -0.25
N VAL A 279 -11.41 -2.16 0.30
CA VAL A 279 -11.48 -3.63 0.36
C VAL A 279 -11.49 -4.24 -1.04
N HIS A 280 -12.17 -3.61 -2.01
CA HIS A 280 -12.11 -4.01 -3.42
C HIS A 280 -10.69 -3.82 -4.00
N LYS A 281 -10.10 -2.62 -3.87
CA LYS A 281 -8.73 -2.26 -4.32
C LYS A 281 -7.67 -3.26 -3.85
N PHE A 282 -7.79 -3.76 -2.61
CA PHE A 282 -6.83 -4.68 -1.99
C PHE A 282 -7.33 -6.13 -1.81
N THR A 283 -8.42 -6.51 -2.48
CA THR A 283 -8.95 -7.89 -2.45
C THR A 283 -7.89 -8.98 -2.70
N PRO A 284 -6.93 -8.84 -3.65
CA PRO A 284 -5.87 -9.84 -3.85
C PRO A 284 -4.95 -10.04 -2.63
N LEU A 285 -4.72 -8.99 -1.83
CA LEU A 285 -3.93 -9.06 -0.61
C LEU A 285 -4.74 -9.66 0.55
N LEU A 286 -5.97 -9.17 0.74
CA LEU A 286 -6.86 -9.62 1.80
C LEU A 286 -7.16 -11.12 1.68
N LYS A 287 -7.48 -11.61 0.46
CA LYS A 287 -7.66 -13.05 0.16
C LYS A 287 -6.36 -13.87 0.14
N LYS A 288 -5.21 -13.26 0.48
CA LYS A 288 -3.93 -13.95 0.68
C LYS A 288 -3.44 -13.89 2.14
N LEU A 289 -4.06 -13.07 2.98
CA LEU A 289 -3.87 -13.03 4.43
C LEU A 289 -4.95 -13.80 5.18
N SER A 290 -6.16 -13.91 4.61
CA SER A 290 -7.30 -14.61 5.17
C SER A 290 -7.97 -15.52 4.12
N ASN A 291 -8.41 -16.70 4.55
CA ASN A 291 -9.24 -17.63 3.80
C ASN A 291 -10.75 -17.30 3.92
N TYR A 292 -11.11 -16.27 4.69
CA TYR A 292 -12.48 -15.86 5.01
C TYR A 292 -12.81 -14.50 4.38
N ASP A 293 -14.09 -14.26 4.10
CA ASP A 293 -14.52 -12.93 3.64
C ASP A 293 -14.47 -11.91 4.79
N VAL A 294 -14.16 -10.66 4.45
CA VAL A 294 -13.91 -9.58 5.41
C VAL A 294 -15.23 -9.04 5.96
N ILE A 295 -15.35 -8.98 7.30
CA ILE A 295 -16.55 -8.48 7.99
C ILE A 295 -16.49 -6.95 8.12
N ASN A 296 -17.62 -6.30 7.84
CA ASN A 296 -17.79 -4.85 7.95
C ASN A 296 -18.27 -4.47 9.35
N PHE A 297 -17.32 -4.17 10.25
CA PHE A 297 -17.60 -3.87 11.66
C PHE A 297 -18.56 -2.67 11.83
N ASP A 298 -18.54 -1.70 10.91
CA ASP A 298 -19.39 -0.50 11.01
C ASP A 298 -20.88 -0.76 10.67
N LYS A 299 -21.22 -1.96 10.19
CA LYS A 299 -22.58 -2.33 9.76
C LYS A 299 -23.07 -3.71 10.22
N ASP A 300 -22.21 -4.52 10.81
CA ASP A 300 -22.58 -5.87 11.24
C ASP A 300 -23.36 -5.86 12.56
N GLU A 301 -24.40 -6.70 12.66
CA GLU A 301 -25.27 -6.84 13.84
C GLU A 301 -25.10 -8.19 14.54
N GLU A 302 -24.24 -9.07 14.04
CA GLU A 302 -23.96 -10.38 14.62
C GLU A 302 -22.93 -10.30 15.75
N VAL A 303 -23.04 -11.23 16.71
CA VAL A 303 -22.08 -11.39 17.80
C VAL A 303 -21.15 -12.53 17.41
N HIS A 304 -19.92 -12.18 17.04
CA HIS A 304 -18.90 -13.11 16.57
C HIS A 304 -18.01 -13.57 17.72
N CYS A 305 -17.98 -14.88 17.98
CA CYS A 305 -17.20 -15.47 19.06
C CYS A 305 -15.96 -16.21 18.57
N PHE A 306 -14.84 -16.00 19.28
CA PHE A 306 -13.49 -16.45 18.95
C PHE A 306 -12.77 -17.04 20.17
N ARG A 307 -11.64 -17.72 19.95
CA ARG A 307 -10.76 -18.25 21.02
C ARG A 307 -9.45 -17.48 21.22
N ALA A 308 -9.05 -16.69 20.22
CA ALA A 308 -7.93 -15.77 20.28
C ALA A 308 -8.22 -14.57 19.38
N GLY A 309 -7.56 -13.43 19.62
CA GLY A 309 -7.77 -12.26 18.78
C GLY A 309 -6.84 -11.08 19.07
N HIS A 310 -6.72 -10.20 18.09
CA HIS A 310 -6.00 -8.92 18.18
C HIS A 310 -6.98 -7.76 18.03
N LEU A 311 -6.81 -6.71 18.84
CA LEU A 311 -7.39 -5.39 18.61
C LEU A 311 -6.26 -4.40 18.32
N GLY A 312 -6.24 -3.87 17.10
CA GLY A 312 -5.07 -3.17 16.53
C GLY A 312 -4.19 -4.10 15.69
N MET A 313 -3.02 -3.61 15.31
CA MET A 313 -2.04 -4.31 14.48
C MET A 313 -0.62 -3.96 14.94
N TYR A 314 0.34 -4.87 14.85
CA TYR A 314 1.75 -4.55 15.06
C TYR A 314 2.23 -3.54 14.00
N ARG A 315 3.08 -2.59 14.38
CA ARG A 315 3.76 -1.69 13.44
C ARG A 315 5.18 -1.40 13.92
N ASP A 316 6.12 -1.44 12.97
CA ASP A 316 7.45 -0.88 13.09
C ASP A 316 7.46 0.56 12.53
N ARG A 317 7.97 0.77 11.31
CA ARG A 317 8.18 2.09 10.69
C ARG A 317 7.70 2.13 9.24
N ASP A 318 7.69 3.32 8.65
CA ASP A 318 7.08 3.55 7.34
C ASP A 318 7.89 2.89 6.22
N LEU A 319 7.35 1.80 5.65
CA LEU A 319 8.00 0.89 4.69
C LEU A 319 9.26 0.16 5.24
N ILE A 320 9.39 0.07 6.56
CA ILE A 320 10.50 -0.63 7.25
C ILE A 320 9.93 -1.72 8.15
N ILE A 321 10.54 -2.91 8.06
CA ILE A 321 10.33 -4.02 9.00
C ILE A 321 11.72 -4.45 9.49
N SER A 322 12.05 -4.14 10.74
CA SER A 322 13.27 -4.56 11.43
C SER A 322 12.96 -5.62 12.52
N PRO A 323 13.95 -6.40 12.98
CA PRO A 323 13.82 -7.26 14.16
C PRO A 323 13.46 -6.42 15.40
N HIS A 324 12.35 -6.74 16.08
CA HIS A 324 11.99 -6.08 17.35
C HIS A 324 10.93 -6.87 18.14
N PRO A 325 11.13 -7.15 19.44
CA PRO A 325 10.27 -8.07 20.20
C PRO A 325 8.78 -7.68 20.24
N THR A 326 8.42 -6.39 20.20
CA THR A 326 7.01 -5.95 20.28
C THR A 326 6.45 -5.31 18.99
N ARG A 327 7.32 -5.00 18.02
CA ARG A 327 6.91 -4.39 16.73
C ARG A 327 6.90 -5.40 15.58
N ASN A 328 7.66 -6.47 15.73
CA ASN A 328 7.82 -7.56 14.78
C ASN A 328 8.17 -8.86 15.54
N PRO A 329 7.28 -9.37 16.43
CA PRO A 329 7.55 -10.52 17.29
C PRO A 329 7.87 -11.81 16.52
N HIS A 330 7.51 -11.88 15.23
CA HIS A 330 7.75 -13.02 14.34
C HIS A 330 9.00 -12.87 13.47
N ASN A 331 9.77 -11.78 13.63
CA ASN A 331 11.01 -11.51 12.90
C ASN A 331 10.89 -11.57 11.37
N TYR A 332 9.81 -11.03 10.81
CA TYR A 332 9.65 -10.85 9.36
C TYR A 332 10.61 -9.79 8.82
N THR A 333 10.78 -9.75 7.49
CA THR A 333 11.55 -8.72 6.78
C THR A 333 10.72 -8.10 5.64
N MET A 334 11.17 -6.97 5.10
CA MET A 334 10.60 -6.41 3.86
C MET A 334 10.73 -7.36 2.66
N VAL A 335 11.75 -8.22 2.62
CA VAL A 335 11.88 -9.27 1.59
C VAL A 335 10.75 -10.30 1.70
N ASP A 336 10.27 -10.61 2.91
CA ASP A 336 9.13 -11.51 3.10
C ASP A 336 7.81 -10.86 2.69
N TYR A 337 7.66 -9.55 2.94
CA TYR A 337 6.52 -8.76 2.44
C TYR A 337 6.52 -8.71 0.90
N ASN A 338 7.64 -8.38 0.25
CA ASN A 338 7.74 -8.39 -1.22
C ASN A 338 7.45 -9.80 -1.79
N ARG A 339 7.92 -10.87 -1.15
CA ARG A 339 7.60 -12.27 -1.54
C ARG A 339 6.11 -12.59 -1.34
N PHE A 340 5.47 -12.02 -0.34
CA PHE A 340 4.02 -12.11 -0.15
C PHE A 340 3.25 -11.36 -1.25
N LEU A 341 3.61 -10.10 -1.54
CA LEU A 341 3.00 -9.29 -2.61
C LEU A 341 3.10 -9.97 -3.97
N ARG A 342 4.27 -10.53 -4.32
CA ARG A 342 4.45 -11.30 -5.56
C ARG A 342 3.47 -12.46 -5.67
N ARG A 343 3.28 -13.25 -4.61
CA ARG A 343 2.32 -14.38 -4.59
C ARG A 343 0.86 -13.94 -4.56
N ALA A 344 0.55 -12.74 -4.08
CA ALA A 344 -0.81 -12.23 -3.98
C ALA A 344 -1.30 -11.59 -5.29
N PHE A 345 -0.42 -10.88 -6.02
CA PHE A 345 -0.73 -10.27 -7.32
C PHE A 345 -0.36 -11.15 -8.53
N GLY A 346 0.43 -12.22 -8.34
CA GLY A 346 0.87 -13.11 -9.41
C GLY A 346 2.09 -12.60 -10.19
N LEU A 347 2.99 -11.87 -9.52
CA LEU A 347 4.12 -11.16 -10.13
C LEU A 347 5.33 -12.11 -10.31
N PRO A 348 5.74 -12.42 -11.54
CA PRO A 348 6.65 -13.52 -11.80
C PRO A 348 8.10 -13.24 -11.39
N ARG A 349 8.62 -12.01 -11.51
CA ARG A 349 10.07 -11.75 -11.46
C ARG A 349 10.64 -11.61 -10.04
N ASP A 350 11.69 -12.37 -9.76
CA ASP A 350 12.53 -12.30 -8.55
C ASP A 350 13.64 -11.25 -8.66
N ALA A 351 14.29 -11.18 -9.84
CA ALA A 351 15.51 -10.43 -10.09
C ALA A 351 15.38 -9.49 -11.32
N PRO A 352 16.20 -8.42 -11.41
CA PRO A 352 16.37 -7.63 -12.63
C PRO A 352 16.95 -8.47 -13.76
N ALA A 353 17.00 -7.91 -14.97
CA ALA A 353 17.73 -8.51 -16.08
C ALA A 353 19.23 -8.38 -15.80
N VAL A 354 19.97 -9.48 -15.87
CA VAL A 354 21.43 -9.45 -15.81
C VAL A 354 21.93 -8.70 -17.05
N LEU A 355 22.89 -7.79 -16.86
CA LEU A 355 23.56 -7.09 -17.95
C LEU A 355 24.84 -7.85 -18.33
N GLY A 356 24.99 -8.19 -19.61
CA GLY A 356 26.14 -8.93 -20.12
C GLY A 356 26.05 -9.16 -21.64
N GLU A 357 27.18 -9.49 -22.26
CA GLU A 357 27.30 -9.61 -23.73
C GLU A 357 26.39 -10.71 -24.33
N GLU A 358 26.13 -11.79 -23.58
CA GLU A 358 25.25 -12.88 -24.00
C GLU A 358 23.78 -12.47 -24.16
N THR A 359 23.35 -11.41 -23.45
CA THR A 359 21.97 -10.93 -23.46
C THR A 359 21.91 -9.49 -23.98
N ALA A 360 21.70 -9.33 -25.29
CA ALA A 360 21.48 -8.05 -25.96
C ALA A 360 20.15 -7.32 -25.58
N ALA A 361 19.63 -7.57 -24.38
CA ALA A 361 18.41 -7.00 -23.83
C ALA A 361 18.71 -5.69 -23.10
N LYS A 362 18.06 -4.61 -23.51
CA LYS A 362 18.12 -3.32 -22.81
C LYS A 362 17.46 -3.40 -21.42
N PRO A 363 18.06 -2.86 -20.35
CA PRO A 363 17.42 -2.79 -19.03
C PRO A 363 16.16 -1.92 -19.09
N LYS A 364 15.08 -2.39 -18.46
CA LYS A 364 13.76 -1.77 -18.53
C LYS A 364 13.61 -0.72 -17.44
N MET A 365 13.48 0.55 -17.83
CA MET A 365 13.20 1.64 -16.91
C MET A 365 11.71 2.00 -16.94
N LEU A 366 11.05 1.90 -15.79
CA LEU A 366 9.72 2.48 -15.59
C LEU A 366 9.87 3.88 -14.96
N ILE A 367 9.43 4.91 -15.67
CA ILE A 367 9.31 6.27 -15.13
C ILE A 367 7.87 6.46 -14.64
N ILE A 368 7.68 6.72 -13.35
CA ILE A 368 6.36 7.07 -12.81
C ILE A 368 6.10 8.54 -13.07
N GLU A 369 5.25 8.83 -14.06
CA GLU A 369 4.73 10.19 -14.24
C GLU A 369 3.64 10.51 -13.21
N ARG A 370 3.38 11.81 -13.04
CA ARG A 370 2.37 12.36 -12.14
C ARG A 370 1.71 13.51 -12.89
N LYS A 371 0.38 13.64 -12.82
CA LYS A 371 -0.38 14.74 -13.45
C LYS A 371 -0.86 15.81 -12.46
N GLY A 372 -0.87 15.50 -11.16
CA GLY A 372 -1.22 16.42 -10.07
C GLY A 372 -0.07 17.34 -9.65
N THR A 373 0.62 16.98 -8.57
CA THR A 373 1.81 17.68 -8.05
C THR A 373 3.06 16.80 -8.09
N ARG A 374 4.24 17.42 -8.08
CA ARG A 374 5.55 16.78 -8.27
C ARG A 374 5.68 16.16 -9.66
N LYS A 375 5.17 16.90 -10.65
CA LYS A 375 5.32 16.59 -12.07
C LYS A 375 6.79 16.78 -12.46
N LEU A 376 7.30 15.89 -13.29
CA LEU A 376 8.60 16.05 -13.95
C LEU A 376 8.38 16.81 -15.26
N LEU A 377 8.64 18.11 -15.26
CA LEU A 377 8.21 19.02 -16.31
C LEU A 377 8.89 18.75 -17.66
N ASN A 378 10.15 18.32 -17.65
CA ASN A 378 10.90 17.89 -18.83
C ASN A 378 10.98 16.35 -18.99
N LEU A 379 9.93 15.64 -18.57
CA LEU A 379 9.79 14.17 -18.69
C LEU A 379 10.16 13.60 -20.08
N ARG A 380 9.92 14.34 -21.16
CA ARG A 380 10.32 13.93 -22.53
C ARG A 380 11.84 13.90 -22.69
N GLU A 381 12.54 14.95 -22.28
CA GLU A 381 14.01 15.02 -22.33
C GLU A 381 14.65 13.94 -21.46
N VAL A 382 14.07 13.70 -20.27
CA VAL A 382 14.50 12.62 -19.36
C VAL A 382 14.31 11.25 -20.00
N SER A 383 13.14 10.99 -20.60
CA SER A 383 12.87 9.72 -21.29
C SER A 383 13.87 9.49 -22.42
N SER A 384 14.06 10.49 -23.30
CA SER A 384 15.01 10.39 -24.42
C SER A 384 16.47 10.28 -23.99
N MET A 385 16.86 10.88 -22.85
CA MET A 385 18.20 10.65 -22.29
C MET A 385 18.36 9.21 -21.80
N CYS A 386 17.36 8.65 -21.11
CA CYS A 386 17.41 7.25 -20.66
C CYS A 386 17.47 6.28 -21.86
N GLU A 387 16.70 6.53 -22.92
CA GLU A 387 16.75 5.74 -24.17
C GLU A 387 18.13 5.81 -24.85
N ALA A 388 18.73 7.01 -24.89
CA ALA A 388 20.06 7.25 -25.46
C ALA A 388 21.21 6.69 -24.58
N LEU A 389 20.99 6.53 -23.28
CA LEU A 389 21.89 5.81 -22.36
C LEU A 389 21.75 4.28 -22.45
N GLY A 390 20.75 3.78 -23.18
CA GLY A 390 20.58 2.34 -23.43
C GLY A 390 19.39 1.68 -22.74
N PHE A 391 18.62 2.40 -21.90
CA PHE A 391 17.42 1.84 -21.28
C PHE A 391 16.29 1.58 -22.31
N ALA A 392 15.46 0.59 -22.03
CA ALA A 392 14.13 0.44 -22.62
C ALA A 392 13.11 1.15 -21.73
N VAL A 393 12.71 2.37 -22.10
CA VAL A 393 11.90 3.24 -21.25
C VAL A 393 10.41 2.94 -21.40
N THR A 394 9.68 2.94 -20.29
CA THR A 394 8.22 3.00 -20.23
C THR A 394 7.81 4.11 -19.28
N VAL A 395 6.83 4.92 -19.68
CA VAL A 395 6.22 5.97 -18.83
C VAL A 395 4.81 5.53 -18.43
N ALA A 396 4.45 5.66 -17.15
CA ALA A 396 3.08 5.42 -16.69
C ALA A 396 2.74 6.20 -15.40
N GLU A 397 1.48 6.64 -15.27
CA GLU A 397 0.96 7.16 -13.99
C GLU A 397 0.40 6.01 -13.14
N ALA A 398 0.65 6.05 -11.83
CA ALA A 398 0.06 5.12 -10.87
C ALA A 398 -1.45 5.37 -10.72
N GLY A 399 -2.27 4.36 -11.01
CA GLY A 399 -3.73 4.43 -10.96
C GLY A 399 -4.37 3.56 -9.87
N ALA A 400 -5.70 3.52 -9.84
CA ALA A 400 -6.46 2.72 -8.87
C ALA A 400 -6.33 1.19 -9.07
N ASP A 401 -5.97 0.74 -10.27
CA ASP A 401 -5.67 -0.66 -10.59
C ASP A 401 -4.26 -1.04 -10.10
N VAL A 402 -4.18 -1.32 -8.80
CA VAL A 402 -2.92 -1.67 -8.11
C VAL A 402 -2.27 -2.90 -8.74
N ARG A 403 -3.06 -3.91 -9.13
CA ARG A 403 -2.53 -5.15 -9.73
C ARG A 403 -1.81 -4.87 -11.04
N ARG A 404 -2.48 -4.20 -11.99
CA ARG A 404 -1.92 -3.91 -13.32
C ARG A 404 -0.73 -2.94 -13.26
N PHE A 405 -0.67 -2.09 -12.23
CA PHE A 405 0.50 -1.26 -11.99
C PHE A 405 1.65 -2.04 -11.36
N ALA A 406 1.37 -2.94 -10.39
CA ALA A 406 2.35 -3.86 -9.84
C ALA A 406 2.97 -4.78 -10.90
N GLU A 407 2.17 -5.27 -11.86
CA GLU A 407 2.64 -6.03 -13.02
C GLU A 407 3.63 -5.22 -13.88
N ARG A 408 3.39 -3.92 -14.10
CA ARG A 408 4.33 -3.02 -14.80
C ARG A 408 5.62 -2.76 -14.03
N VAL A 409 5.52 -2.61 -12.70
CA VAL A 409 6.69 -2.31 -11.85
C VAL A 409 7.55 -3.56 -11.69
N ASN A 410 6.96 -4.74 -11.46
CA ASN A 410 7.70 -6.00 -11.41
C ASN A 410 8.36 -6.35 -12.76
N ALA A 411 7.81 -5.88 -13.88
CA ALA A 411 8.42 -6.03 -15.19
C ALA A 411 9.66 -5.13 -15.43
N ALA A 412 9.90 -4.11 -14.59
CA ALA A 412 11.02 -3.19 -14.70
C ALA A 412 12.28 -3.66 -13.96
N ASP A 413 13.42 -3.15 -14.39
CA ASP A 413 14.75 -3.34 -13.78
C ASP A 413 15.21 -2.07 -13.05
N VAL A 414 14.69 -0.90 -13.48
CA VAL A 414 14.86 0.40 -12.80
C VAL A 414 13.51 1.09 -12.64
N LEU A 415 13.25 1.69 -11.48
CA LEU A 415 12.10 2.56 -11.22
C LEU A 415 12.56 4.01 -10.96
N LEU A 416 12.16 4.95 -11.82
CA LEU A 416 12.47 6.37 -11.68
C LEU A 416 11.23 7.18 -11.30
N ALA A 417 11.26 7.94 -10.21
CA ALA A 417 10.18 8.88 -9.90
C ALA A 417 10.61 10.06 -8.98
N VAL A 418 9.75 11.09 -8.93
CA VAL A 418 9.88 12.21 -7.99
C VAL A 418 9.27 11.83 -6.64
N HIS A 419 9.94 12.23 -5.54
CA HIS A 419 9.65 11.84 -4.17
C HIS A 419 8.16 11.92 -3.75
N GLY A 420 7.62 10.79 -3.27
CA GLY A 420 6.27 10.68 -2.74
C GLY A 420 5.62 9.34 -3.05
N ALA A 421 4.34 9.20 -2.71
CA ALA A 421 3.58 7.93 -2.74
C ALA A 421 3.54 7.14 -4.06
N GLY A 422 4.11 7.67 -5.15
CA GLY A 422 4.41 6.89 -6.35
C GLY A 422 5.59 5.91 -6.13
N LEU A 423 6.64 6.34 -5.44
CA LEU A 423 7.81 5.52 -5.12
C LEU A 423 7.49 4.35 -4.19
N THR A 424 6.38 4.38 -3.45
CA THR A 424 5.88 3.23 -2.66
C THR A 424 5.77 1.96 -3.49
N ASN A 425 5.56 2.08 -4.81
CA ASN A 425 5.53 0.95 -5.73
C ASN A 425 6.85 0.16 -5.80
N GLN A 426 7.96 0.64 -5.21
CA GLN A 426 9.19 -0.13 -5.03
C GLN A 426 8.97 -1.52 -4.40
N ILE A 427 7.91 -1.69 -3.59
CA ILE A 427 7.50 -2.99 -3.01
C ILE A 427 7.17 -4.08 -4.04
N PHE A 428 6.99 -3.73 -5.32
CA PHE A 428 6.75 -4.65 -6.42
C PHE A 428 7.99 -4.93 -7.28
N LEU A 429 9.09 -4.20 -7.07
CA LEU A 429 10.33 -4.40 -7.83
C LEU A 429 10.94 -5.78 -7.54
N PRO A 430 11.65 -6.35 -8.53
CA PRO A 430 12.54 -7.48 -8.29
C PRO A 430 13.66 -7.13 -7.29
N THR A 431 14.08 -8.07 -6.45
CA THR A 431 15.27 -7.94 -5.61
C THR A 431 16.51 -7.73 -6.49
N GLY A 432 17.34 -6.74 -6.15
CA GLY A 432 18.48 -6.29 -6.95
C GLY A 432 18.15 -5.19 -7.97
N ALA A 433 16.87 -4.90 -8.24
CA ALA A 433 16.49 -3.79 -9.12
C ALA A 433 16.82 -2.42 -8.49
N VAL A 434 16.96 -1.39 -9.33
CA VAL A 434 17.37 -0.04 -8.90
C VAL A 434 16.17 0.89 -8.70
N LEU A 435 16.11 1.54 -7.54
CA LEU A 435 15.24 2.69 -7.31
C LEU A 435 16.04 3.99 -7.55
N VAL A 436 15.56 4.82 -8.48
CA VAL A 436 16.11 6.16 -8.73
C VAL A 436 15.12 7.22 -8.27
N GLN A 437 15.52 8.01 -7.28
CA GLN A 437 14.67 8.99 -6.61
C GLN A 437 15.10 10.42 -6.94
N ILE A 438 14.20 11.20 -7.55
CA ILE A 438 14.36 12.65 -7.67
C ILE A 438 13.82 13.29 -6.39
N VAL A 439 14.71 13.89 -5.59
CA VAL A 439 14.42 14.52 -4.29
C VAL A 439 14.13 16.02 -4.48
N PRO A 440 12.92 16.51 -4.15
CA PRO A 440 12.53 17.91 -4.27
C PRO A 440 13.32 18.86 -3.36
N TRP A 441 13.32 20.15 -3.71
CA TRP A 441 13.99 21.21 -2.95
C TRP A 441 13.36 21.40 -1.57
N GLY A 442 14.17 21.81 -0.58
CA GLY A 442 13.69 22.23 0.74
C GLY A 442 14.11 21.32 1.89
N LYS A 443 15.36 20.84 1.90
CA LYS A 443 15.93 19.98 2.96
C LYS A 443 15.15 18.68 3.18
N MET A 444 14.94 17.96 2.09
CA MET A 444 14.18 16.70 2.05
C MET A 444 15.01 15.45 2.42
N ASP A 445 16.28 15.62 2.74
CA ASP A 445 17.32 14.59 2.93
C ASP A 445 16.89 13.47 3.91
N TRP A 446 16.36 13.85 5.07
CA TRP A 446 15.85 12.91 6.07
C TRP A 446 14.61 12.15 5.58
N MET A 447 13.67 12.82 4.91
CA MET A 447 12.45 12.19 4.36
C MET A 447 12.78 11.28 3.18
N ALA A 448 13.74 11.66 2.33
CA ALA A 448 14.24 10.84 1.24
C ALA A 448 14.81 9.52 1.76
N THR A 449 15.69 9.61 2.75
CA THR A 449 16.32 8.47 3.42
C THR A 449 15.27 7.58 4.11
N ASN A 450 14.43 8.14 4.97
CA ASN A 450 13.58 7.34 5.87
C ASN A 450 12.29 6.80 5.20
N PHE A 451 11.75 7.46 4.17
CA PHE A 451 10.53 6.98 3.50
C PHE A 451 10.79 6.07 2.30
N TYR A 452 11.99 6.09 1.71
CA TYR A 452 12.29 5.32 0.49
C TYR A 452 13.72 4.76 0.45
N GLY A 453 14.75 5.54 0.82
CA GLY A 453 16.15 5.11 0.72
C GLY A 453 16.54 3.91 1.59
N GLN A 454 16.20 3.92 2.88
CA GLN A 454 16.38 2.77 3.77
C GLN A 454 15.39 1.64 3.46
N PRO A 455 14.08 1.89 3.25
CA PRO A 455 13.14 0.88 2.73
C PRO A 455 13.64 0.12 1.50
N ALA A 456 14.26 0.81 0.53
CA ALA A 456 14.83 0.18 -0.66
C ALA A 456 15.91 -0.84 -0.28
N ARG A 457 16.83 -0.46 0.61
CA ARG A 457 17.90 -1.35 1.10
C ARG A 457 17.34 -2.54 1.88
N ASP A 458 16.32 -2.33 2.71
CA ASP A 458 15.64 -3.39 3.47
C ASP A 458 14.88 -4.37 2.54
N MET A 459 14.38 -3.88 1.39
CA MET A 459 13.82 -4.70 0.30
C MET A 459 14.88 -5.38 -0.58
N ARG A 460 16.18 -5.16 -0.30
CA ARG A 460 17.33 -5.56 -1.14
C ARG A 460 17.26 -4.98 -2.56
N LEU A 461 16.87 -3.72 -2.67
CA LEU A 461 16.97 -2.91 -3.88
C LEU A 461 18.25 -2.05 -3.84
N ARG A 462 18.76 -1.74 -5.03
CA ARG A 462 19.81 -0.74 -5.24
C ARG A 462 19.18 0.66 -5.19
N TYR A 463 19.90 1.70 -4.72
CA TYR A 463 19.30 3.02 -4.47
C TYR A 463 20.19 4.18 -4.89
N VAL A 464 19.66 5.00 -5.80
CA VAL A 464 20.29 6.22 -6.34
C VAL A 464 19.35 7.40 -6.09
N GLU A 465 19.87 8.52 -5.56
CA GLU A 465 19.08 9.72 -5.33
C GLU A 465 19.70 10.97 -5.96
N TYR A 466 18.84 11.84 -6.48
CA TYR A 466 19.20 13.09 -7.14
C TYR A 466 18.48 14.27 -6.49
N TYR A 467 19.24 15.13 -5.81
CA TYR A 467 18.72 16.34 -5.19
C TYR A 467 18.59 17.47 -6.21
N VAL A 468 17.37 17.97 -6.39
CA VAL A 468 17.11 19.11 -7.26
C VAL A 468 17.59 20.42 -6.61
N SER A 469 18.17 21.31 -7.39
CA SER A 469 18.66 22.61 -6.94
C SER A 469 17.59 23.71 -7.02
N GLU A 470 17.94 24.91 -6.56
CA GLU A 470 17.11 26.11 -6.62
C GLU A 470 16.62 26.45 -8.04
N GLU A 471 17.37 26.04 -9.08
CA GLU A 471 16.99 26.24 -10.48
C GLU A 471 16.07 25.16 -11.05
N GLU A 472 15.96 24.02 -10.39
CA GLU A 472 15.19 22.85 -10.86
C GLU A 472 13.81 22.75 -10.21
N THR A 473 13.50 23.65 -9.26
CA THR A 473 12.21 23.70 -8.54
C THR A 473 11.33 24.85 -9.01
N THR A 474 10.03 24.56 -9.21
CA THR A 474 9.00 25.60 -9.47
C THR A 474 8.66 26.48 -8.26
N LEU A 475 9.34 26.31 -7.13
CA LEU A 475 9.26 27.26 -6.01
C LEU A 475 9.84 28.62 -6.42
N LYS A 476 10.83 28.66 -7.33
CA LYS A 476 11.48 29.89 -7.82
C LYS A 476 10.55 30.80 -8.62
N ASP A 477 9.44 30.26 -9.11
CA ASP A 477 8.39 30.97 -9.85
C ASP A 477 7.27 31.49 -8.92
N LYS A 478 7.30 31.11 -7.63
CA LYS A 478 6.27 31.41 -6.63
C LYS A 478 6.76 32.30 -5.48
N TYR A 479 8.06 32.33 -5.23
CA TYR A 479 8.69 33.05 -4.12
C TYR A 479 9.95 33.79 -4.61
N PRO A 480 10.25 34.98 -4.09
CA PRO A 480 11.49 35.69 -4.43
C PRO A 480 12.71 35.00 -3.81
N ARG A 481 13.90 35.22 -4.39
CA ARG A 481 15.13 34.45 -4.08
C ARG A 481 15.72 34.68 -2.69
N ASP A 482 15.27 35.72 -1.99
CA ASP A 482 15.57 36.04 -0.59
C ASP A 482 14.59 35.37 0.41
N HIS A 483 13.46 34.84 -0.06
CA HIS A 483 12.46 34.18 0.78
C HIS A 483 13.03 32.96 1.50
N TYR A 484 12.52 32.69 2.71
CA TYR A 484 13.04 31.61 3.57
C TYR A 484 12.90 30.22 2.96
N VAL A 485 11.98 30.00 2.00
CA VAL A 485 11.91 28.74 1.21
C VAL A 485 13.24 28.38 0.52
N PHE A 486 14.12 29.36 0.28
CA PHE A 486 15.48 29.17 -0.22
C PHE A 486 16.54 29.37 0.86
N LYS A 487 16.43 30.44 1.66
CA LYS A 487 17.47 30.84 2.62
C LYS A 487 17.46 30.07 3.93
N ASP A 488 16.29 29.61 4.38
CA ASP A 488 16.11 28.85 5.61
C ASP A 488 14.90 27.89 5.48
N PRO A 489 15.01 26.82 4.66
CA PRO A 489 13.89 25.91 4.41
C PRO A 489 13.40 25.20 5.67
N MET A 490 14.25 25.09 6.71
CA MET A 490 13.90 24.46 7.98
C MET A 490 12.79 25.22 8.73
N ARG A 491 12.54 26.50 8.43
CA ARG A 491 11.33 27.20 8.91
C ARG A 491 10.03 26.58 8.42
N ILE A 492 10.02 25.91 7.27
CA ILE A 492 8.85 25.16 6.77
C ILE A 492 8.68 23.87 7.57
N HIS A 493 9.79 23.19 7.90
CA HIS A 493 9.77 22.00 8.75
C HIS A 493 9.32 22.31 10.18
N GLY A 494 9.76 23.44 10.74
CA GLY A 494 9.32 23.93 12.05
C GLY A 494 7.84 24.35 12.13
N GLN A 495 7.17 24.55 10.98
CA GLN A 495 5.71 24.72 10.90
C GLN A 495 4.95 23.38 10.79
N GLY A 496 5.68 22.25 10.80
CA GLY A 496 5.12 20.91 10.79
C GLY A 496 4.62 20.43 9.41
N TRP A 497 4.08 19.22 9.41
CA TRP A 497 3.66 18.52 8.19
C TRP A 497 2.73 19.30 7.26
N PRO A 498 1.73 20.10 7.72
CA PRO A 498 0.87 20.88 6.82
C PRO A 498 1.65 21.85 5.93
N ALA A 499 2.66 22.54 6.47
CA ALA A 499 3.47 23.49 5.70
C ALA A 499 4.43 22.78 4.73
N ILE A 500 5.03 21.66 5.14
CA ILE A 500 5.82 20.78 4.25
C ILE A 500 4.93 20.26 3.11
N ALA A 501 3.72 19.78 3.42
CA ALA A 501 2.78 19.21 2.48
C ALA A 501 2.25 20.24 1.46
N GLU A 502 2.02 21.48 1.90
CA GLU A 502 1.52 22.57 1.04
C GLU A 502 2.61 23.18 0.16
N ILE A 503 3.79 23.48 0.73
CA ILE A 503 4.86 24.21 0.02
C ILE A 503 5.78 23.23 -0.71
N ILE A 504 6.46 22.36 0.06
CA ILE A 504 7.51 21.49 -0.46
C ILE A 504 6.92 20.36 -1.31
N MET A 505 5.85 19.70 -0.86
CA MET A 505 5.27 18.53 -1.54
C MET A 505 4.27 18.88 -2.67
N LYS A 506 4.10 20.17 -2.97
CA LYS A 506 3.39 20.65 -4.18
C LYS A 506 4.29 21.26 -5.25
N GLN A 507 5.61 21.35 -5.03
CA GLN A 507 6.50 21.78 -6.10
C GLN A 507 6.54 20.75 -7.24
N ASP A 508 6.55 21.23 -8.47
CA ASP A 508 6.94 20.47 -9.66
C ASP A 508 8.42 20.73 -9.96
N VAL A 509 9.07 19.80 -10.67
CA VAL A 509 10.53 19.80 -10.89
C VAL A 509 10.90 19.71 -12.37
N MET A 510 11.95 20.41 -12.79
CA MET A 510 12.55 20.34 -14.11
C MET A 510 14.05 20.02 -13.92
N VAL A 511 14.46 18.79 -14.24
CA VAL A 511 15.84 18.36 -13.93
C VAL A 511 16.84 18.84 -14.97
N ASN A 512 18.00 19.31 -14.50
CA ASN A 512 19.11 19.71 -15.35
C ASN A 512 19.76 18.47 -15.96
N MET A 513 19.56 18.28 -17.27
CA MET A 513 19.99 17.08 -18.00
C MET A 513 21.49 16.77 -17.85
N THR A 514 22.35 17.79 -17.82
CA THR A 514 23.80 17.62 -17.62
C THR A 514 24.16 17.10 -16.23
N ARG A 515 23.50 17.62 -15.18
CA ARG A 515 23.69 17.17 -13.79
C ARG A 515 23.00 15.84 -13.48
N PHE A 516 21.92 15.49 -14.19
CA PHE A 516 21.18 14.26 -13.96
C PHE A 516 21.80 13.04 -14.68
N LYS A 517 22.45 13.22 -15.83
CA LYS A 517 23.09 12.15 -16.60
C LYS A 517 23.99 11.20 -15.78
N PRO A 518 24.87 11.66 -14.87
CA PRO A 518 25.71 10.76 -14.05
C PRO A 518 24.92 9.83 -13.13
N PHE A 519 23.74 10.25 -12.66
CA PHE A 519 22.88 9.43 -11.79
C PHE A 519 22.15 8.35 -12.58
N LEU A 520 21.82 8.63 -13.85
CA LEU A 520 21.29 7.64 -14.79
C LEU A 520 22.36 6.63 -15.24
N LEU A 521 23.63 7.05 -15.35
CA LEU A 521 24.77 6.14 -15.54
C LEU A 521 24.98 5.24 -14.32
N LYS A 522 24.98 5.81 -13.09
CA LYS A 522 25.05 5.01 -11.86
C LYS A 522 23.94 3.96 -11.74
N ALA A 523 22.75 4.24 -12.30
CA ALA A 523 21.64 3.29 -12.34
C ALA A 523 21.80 2.16 -13.40
N LEU A 524 22.78 2.25 -14.30
CA LEU A 524 23.27 1.12 -15.11
C LEU A 524 24.38 0.37 -14.37
N ASP A 525 25.29 1.08 -13.71
CA ASP A 525 26.40 0.49 -12.95
C ASP A 525 25.86 -0.41 -11.81
N GLU A 526 24.87 0.06 -11.05
CA GLU A 526 24.22 -0.74 -10.00
C GLU A 526 23.30 -1.88 -10.52
N LEU A 527 23.18 -2.07 -11.83
CA LEU A 527 22.59 -3.29 -12.44
C LEU A 527 23.66 -4.32 -12.87
N GLN A 528 24.95 -4.01 -12.72
CA GLN A 528 26.08 -4.89 -13.02
C GLN A 528 26.68 -5.52 -11.74
N GLU A 529 26.22 -5.08 -10.55
CA GLU A 529 26.59 -5.59 -9.21
C GLU A 529 25.54 -6.52 -8.58
#